data_AF-A0A6M7TM85-F1
#
_entry.id   AF-A0A6M7TM85-F1
#
_cell.length_a   1.000
_cell.length_b   1.000
_cell.length_c   1.000
_cell.angle_alpha   90.00
_cell.angle_beta   90.00
_cell.angle_gamma   90.00
#
_symmetry.space_group_name_H-M   'P 1'
#
loop_
_entity.id
_entity.type
_entity.pdbx_description
1 polymer ?
#
loop_
_entity_poly.entity_id
_entity_poly.type
_entity_poly.pdbx_seq_one_letter_code
_entity_poly.pdbx_strand_id
1 'polypeptide(L)'
;MANDLNLTLIADSQADGQWQSSNDGLTQLANALSDIYGGTGVDFSAGNVTLTAAQFRSAMIYKPAAALAAARTLILPAVKRPFIFHNSDATYTVTLKSTDGASPETALTKAVAPGAFFIGYTNGSSPGLYGASVATSGGSLADGDYGDVTISGSGTVITVDAFAGAAAGNILYYDSNSPAGWKQLVGGTSGQFLKTLGSAAPAWSDLPYDVPLSFAGTPTAGQLMGKLIAVRDIALAANFSGSSGHVGTNPAATFAIDVQDNGSSIGTISISTGGAFTFTTSSGTAKTVSAGHRIEFFAPSNSPAEASVANIAATLKGTAI
;
A
#
# COMPACT_ATOMS: atom_id res chain seq x y z
N MET A 1 47.53 15.70 14.41
CA MET A 1 46.98 14.33 14.33
C MET A 1 46.00 14.14 15.48
N ALA A 2 44.77 14.66 15.33
CA ALA A 2 43.78 14.77 16.41
C ALA A 2 42.58 13.83 16.22
N ASN A 3 42.57 13.02 15.16
CA ASN A 3 41.47 12.15 14.75
C ASN A 3 41.88 10.67 14.63
N ASP A 4 43.16 10.37 14.84
CA ASP A 4 43.71 9.05 14.62
C ASP A 4 43.36 8.10 15.78
N LEU A 5 43.41 6.79 15.49
CA LEU A 5 43.45 5.77 16.54
C LEU A 5 44.70 6.01 17.39
N ASN A 6 44.62 5.72 18.69
CA ASN A 6 45.75 5.89 19.60
C ASN A 6 46.77 4.76 19.41
N LEU A 7 47.48 4.79 18.27
CA LEU A 7 48.48 3.82 17.86
C LEU A 7 49.87 4.39 18.09
N THR A 8 50.82 3.53 18.46
CA THR A 8 52.24 3.87 18.41
C THR A 8 52.65 4.12 16.95
N LEU A 9 53.02 5.37 16.63
CA LEU A 9 53.55 5.74 15.32
C LEU A 9 55.06 5.50 15.26
N ILE A 10 55.55 4.90 14.17
CA ILE A 10 56.99 4.82 13.88
C ILE A 10 57.36 6.10 13.13
N ALA A 11 58.36 6.83 13.62
CA ALA A 11 58.90 7.96 12.86
C ALA A 11 59.76 7.45 11.70
N ASP A 12 59.73 8.14 10.55
CA ASP A 12 60.47 7.74 9.33
C ASP A 12 61.99 7.56 9.55
N SER A 13 62.57 8.16 10.60
CA SER A 13 63.98 8.04 10.97
C SER A 13 64.31 6.87 11.93
N GLN A 14 63.32 6.09 12.37
CA GLN A 14 63.47 5.03 13.38
C GLN A 14 63.28 3.60 12.85
N ALA A 15 63.09 3.41 11.55
CA ALA A 15 62.76 2.10 10.98
C ALA A 15 63.87 1.05 11.07
N ASP A 16 65.12 1.43 11.32
CA ASP A 16 66.23 0.47 11.41
C ASP A 16 66.31 -0.16 12.82
N GLY A 17 65.83 -1.41 12.93
CA GLY A 17 65.86 -2.21 14.17
C GLY A 17 64.57 -2.25 15.01
N GLN A 18 63.48 -1.58 14.59
CA GLN A 18 62.23 -1.46 15.38
C GLN A 18 61.08 -2.36 14.92
N TRP A 19 61.36 -3.58 14.49
CA TRP A 19 60.34 -4.58 14.14
C TRP A 19 59.31 -4.81 15.26
N GLN A 20 59.74 -4.70 16.51
CA GLN A 20 58.87 -4.83 17.69
C GLN A 20 57.80 -3.73 17.74
N SER A 21 58.18 -2.47 17.52
CA SER A 21 57.24 -1.33 17.55
C SER A 21 56.23 -1.37 16.40
N SER A 22 56.62 -1.91 15.24
CA SER A 22 55.69 -2.14 14.12
C SER A 22 54.68 -3.24 14.43
N ASN A 23 55.15 -4.35 15.01
CA ASN A 23 54.29 -5.44 15.45
C ASN A 23 53.34 -5.00 16.57
N ASP A 24 53.80 -4.16 17.50
CA ASP A 24 52.99 -3.62 18.59
C ASP A 24 51.92 -2.65 18.04
N GLY A 25 52.28 -1.76 17.11
CA GLY A 25 51.33 -0.86 16.45
C GLY A 25 50.28 -1.61 15.63
N LEU A 26 50.68 -2.67 14.92
CA LEU A 26 49.76 -3.53 14.17
C LEU A 26 48.83 -4.32 15.11
N THR A 27 49.35 -4.79 16.25
CA THR A 27 48.56 -5.45 17.29
C THR A 27 47.53 -4.48 17.89
N GLN A 28 47.93 -3.23 18.16
CA GLN A 28 47.01 -2.19 18.64
C GLN A 28 45.92 -1.87 17.60
N LEU A 29 46.28 -1.80 16.31
CA LEU A 29 45.31 -1.59 15.23
C LEU A 29 44.32 -2.75 15.12
N ALA A 30 44.82 -3.98 15.15
CA ALA A 30 43.98 -5.18 15.12
C ALA A 30 43.01 -5.19 16.31
N ASN A 31 43.49 -4.91 17.52
CA ASN A 31 42.65 -4.82 18.70
C ASN A 31 41.63 -3.66 18.57
N ALA A 32 42.02 -2.49 18.07
CA ALA A 32 41.11 -1.36 17.96
C ALA A 32 39.99 -1.58 16.91
N LEU A 33 40.24 -2.36 15.86
CA LEU A 33 39.26 -2.65 14.80
C LEU A 33 38.43 -3.90 15.07
N SER A 34 39.00 -4.91 15.74
CA SER A 34 38.35 -6.21 15.94
C SER A 34 37.83 -6.44 17.36
N ASP A 35 38.35 -5.73 18.36
CA ASP A 35 37.93 -5.88 19.75
C ASP A 35 36.90 -4.81 20.16
N ILE A 36 36.17 -5.14 21.22
CA ILE A 36 35.18 -4.27 21.85
C ILE A 36 35.89 -3.41 22.90
N TYR A 37 35.47 -2.15 23.05
CA TYR A 37 35.98 -1.27 24.09
C TYR A 37 36.06 -1.98 25.47
N GLY A 38 37.26 -2.01 26.05
CA GLY A 38 37.52 -2.59 27.38
C GLY A 38 37.45 -4.12 27.45
N GLY A 39 37.38 -4.83 26.31
CA GLY A 39 37.25 -6.29 26.22
C GLY A 39 35.89 -6.84 26.65
N THR A 40 35.17 -6.13 27.53
CA THR A 40 33.83 -6.51 28.01
C THR A 40 32.74 -5.55 27.56
N GLY A 41 33.07 -4.27 27.32
CA GLY A 41 32.15 -3.21 26.91
C GLY A 41 32.25 -1.96 27.78
N VAL A 42 31.26 -1.08 27.63
CA VAL A 42 31.06 0.12 28.43
C VAL A 42 30.27 -0.24 29.70
N ASP A 43 30.80 0.09 30.87
CA ASP A 43 30.14 -0.17 32.15
C ASP A 43 29.14 0.94 32.52
N PHE A 44 27.84 0.60 32.54
CA PHE A 44 26.73 1.47 32.92
C PHE A 44 26.19 1.20 34.33
N SER A 45 26.94 0.46 35.17
CA SER A 45 26.54 0.13 36.54
C SER A 45 26.28 1.38 37.38
N ALA A 46 27.10 2.42 37.21
CA ALA A 46 26.99 3.71 37.90
C ALA A 46 26.02 4.71 37.25
N GLY A 47 25.30 4.34 36.18
CA GLY A 47 24.39 5.23 35.47
C GLY A 47 24.81 5.54 34.03
N ASN A 48 24.54 6.77 33.60
CA ASN A 48 24.97 7.26 32.28
C ASN A 48 26.49 7.38 32.24
N VAL A 49 27.08 7.16 31.06
CA VAL A 49 28.54 7.10 30.89
C VAL A 49 28.99 8.19 29.93
N THR A 50 30.07 8.89 30.29
CA THR A 50 30.78 9.81 29.40
C THR A 50 32.14 9.23 29.04
N LEU A 51 32.37 8.98 27.75
CA LEU A 51 33.67 8.55 27.27
C LEU A 51 34.61 9.74 27.17
N THR A 52 35.82 9.58 27.69
CA THR A 52 36.92 10.49 27.39
C THR A 52 37.39 10.31 25.94
N ALA A 53 38.10 11.30 25.41
CA ALA A 53 38.68 11.22 24.08
C ALA A 53 39.63 10.02 23.92
N ALA A 54 40.36 9.63 24.97
CA ALA A 54 41.25 8.47 24.95
C ALA A 54 40.45 7.16 24.87
N GLN A 55 39.41 7.03 25.70
CA GLN A 55 38.53 5.85 25.69
C GLN A 55 37.83 5.70 24.33
N PHE A 56 37.29 6.79 23.79
CA PHE A 56 36.65 6.79 22.49
C PHE A 56 37.61 6.53 21.31
N ARG A 57 38.93 6.68 21.51
CA ARG A 57 39.96 6.32 20.50
C ARG A 57 40.40 4.87 20.56
N SER A 58 40.16 4.18 21.68
CA SER A 58 40.72 2.85 21.93
C SER A 58 40.03 1.71 21.16
N ALA A 59 38.79 1.90 20.71
CA ALA A 59 38.05 0.89 19.95
C ALA A 59 37.15 1.51 18.86
N MET A 60 36.76 0.70 17.88
CA MET A 60 35.74 1.03 16.88
C MET A 60 34.34 0.57 17.32
N ILE A 61 34.25 -0.49 18.13
CA ILE A 61 32.99 -1.11 18.56
C ILE A 61 32.77 -0.91 20.06
N TYR A 62 31.56 -0.47 20.41
CA TYR A 62 31.12 -0.25 21.79
C TYR A 62 29.82 -1.02 22.05
N LYS A 63 29.65 -1.58 23.24
CA LYS A 63 28.40 -2.19 23.72
C LYS A 63 28.30 -2.08 25.24
N PRO A 64 27.13 -2.25 25.86
CA PRO A 64 27.05 -2.46 27.31
C PRO A 64 27.91 -3.66 27.77
N ALA A 65 28.61 -3.50 28.89
CA ALA A 65 29.42 -4.56 29.48
C ALA A 65 28.58 -5.67 30.13
N ALA A 66 27.36 -5.34 30.55
CA ALA A 66 26.40 -6.23 31.15
C ALA A 66 24.97 -5.80 30.77
N ALA A 67 23.98 -6.60 31.17
CA ALA A 67 22.57 -6.22 31.07
C ALA A 67 22.32 -4.91 31.83
N LEU A 68 21.55 -4.02 31.22
CA LEU A 68 21.18 -2.73 31.77
C LEU A 68 20.02 -2.89 32.76
N ALA A 69 20.05 -2.12 33.84
CA ALA A 69 18.95 -2.07 34.81
C ALA A 69 17.88 -1.01 34.48
N ALA A 70 18.16 -0.13 33.52
CA ALA A 70 17.29 0.94 33.06
C ALA A 70 17.80 1.49 31.72
N ALA A 71 17.03 2.34 31.05
CA ALA A 71 17.52 3.12 29.91
C ALA A 71 18.73 3.98 30.31
N ARG A 72 19.71 4.09 29.40
CA ARG A 72 21.00 4.76 29.65
C ARG A 72 21.36 5.73 28.53
N THR A 73 22.23 6.67 28.86
CA THR A 73 22.86 7.55 27.87
C THR A 73 24.36 7.28 27.81
N LEU A 74 24.87 7.04 26.60
CA LEU A 74 26.30 7.07 26.30
C LEU A 74 26.66 8.42 25.68
N ILE A 75 27.53 9.13 26.36
CA ILE A 75 27.98 10.46 25.99
C ILE A 75 29.35 10.34 25.30
N LEU A 76 29.40 10.79 24.05
CA LEU A 76 30.53 10.71 23.15
C LEU A 76 31.28 12.05 23.09
N PRO A 77 32.62 12.05 23.08
CA PRO A 77 33.39 13.27 22.97
C PRO A 77 33.34 13.83 21.54
N ALA A 78 33.56 15.14 21.40
CA ALA A 78 33.67 15.83 20.10
C ALA A 78 34.98 15.49 19.37
N VAL A 79 35.16 14.22 19.01
CA VAL A 79 36.33 13.69 18.29
C VAL A 79 35.88 13.24 16.92
N LYS A 80 36.49 13.71 15.83
CA LYS A 80 36.04 13.33 14.48
C LYS A 80 36.44 11.89 14.13
N ARG A 81 35.51 10.92 14.13
CA ARG A 81 35.77 9.54 13.69
C ARG A 81 34.50 8.70 13.49
N PRO A 82 34.56 7.62 12.68
CA PRO A 82 33.53 6.58 12.67
C PRO A 82 33.62 5.67 13.90
N PHE A 83 32.48 5.09 14.27
CA PHE A 83 32.34 4.06 15.29
C PHE A 83 31.04 3.25 15.10
N ILE A 84 30.95 2.13 15.80
CA ILE A 84 29.77 1.28 15.88
C ILE A 84 29.38 1.16 17.35
N PHE A 85 28.09 1.29 17.65
CA PHE A 85 27.55 0.96 18.97
C PHE A 85 26.52 -0.15 18.85
N HIS A 86 26.73 -1.27 19.52
CA HIS A 86 25.80 -2.38 19.60
C HIS A 86 25.10 -2.34 20.95
N ASN A 87 23.78 -2.07 20.96
CA ASN A 87 22.99 -2.23 22.17
C ASN A 87 22.66 -3.71 22.37
N SER A 88 23.59 -4.45 22.97
CA SER A 88 23.40 -5.88 23.27
C SER A 88 22.41 -6.15 24.40
N ASP A 89 21.79 -5.12 24.97
CA ASP A 89 20.73 -5.28 25.96
C ASP A 89 19.43 -5.80 25.30
N ALA A 90 18.67 -6.61 26.02
CA ALA A 90 17.42 -7.20 25.54
C ALA A 90 16.17 -6.34 25.83
N THR A 91 16.27 -5.36 26.73
CA THR A 91 15.11 -4.68 27.32
C THR A 91 15.17 -3.16 27.17
N TYR A 92 16.33 -2.55 27.37
CA TYR A 92 16.47 -1.12 27.52
C TYR A 92 17.22 -0.46 26.37
N THR A 93 16.69 0.69 25.93
CA THR A 93 17.32 1.56 24.94
C THR A 93 18.55 2.27 25.51
N VAL A 94 19.58 2.41 24.68
CA VAL A 94 20.70 3.32 24.95
C VAL A 94 20.63 4.51 24.02
N THR A 95 20.65 5.71 24.59
CA THR A 95 20.70 6.98 23.86
C THR A 95 22.15 7.40 23.66
N LEU A 96 22.57 7.54 22.41
CA LEU A 96 23.87 8.13 22.07
C LEU A 96 23.74 9.65 21.98
N LYS A 97 24.69 10.36 22.60
CA LYS A 97 24.73 11.82 22.60
C LYS A 97 26.17 12.31 22.38
N SER A 98 26.41 13.20 21.43
CA SER A 98 27.64 14.01 21.40
C SER A 98 27.48 15.22 22.33
N THR A 99 28.44 15.51 23.22
CA THR A 99 28.31 16.65 24.17
C THR A 99 29.56 17.53 24.29
N ASP A 100 29.34 18.71 24.87
CA ASP A 100 30.27 19.56 25.63
C ASP A 100 29.78 19.84 27.09
N GLY A 101 28.70 19.21 27.54
CA GLY A 101 28.30 19.16 28.96
C GLY A 101 27.07 19.97 29.35
N ALA A 102 26.39 20.67 28.43
CA ALA A 102 25.19 21.46 28.78
C ALA A 102 24.05 21.53 27.74
N SER A 103 24.19 20.91 26.56
CA SER A 103 23.20 21.12 25.49
C SER A 103 21.86 20.39 25.74
N PRO A 104 20.69 21.07 25.57
CA PRO A 104 19.37 20.48 25.75
C PRO A 104 19.11 19.31 24.79
N GLU A 105 18.17 18.44 25.15
CA GLU A 105 17.88 17.13 24.56
C GLU A 105 17.59 17.10 23.05
N THR A 106 17.47 18.26 22.40
CA THR A 106 17.28 18.44 20.96
C THR A 106 18.58 18.33 20.14
N ALA A 107 19.73 18.23 20.80
CA ALA A 107 21.03 18.06 20.18
C ALA A 107 21.26 16.62 19.66
N LEU A 108 20.81 16.32 18.43
CA LEU A 108 21.13 15.14 17.59
C LEU A 108 21.40 13.83 18.37
N THR A 109 20.51 13.48 19.30
CA THR A 109 20.62 12.19 20.00
C THR A 109 20.19 11.05 19.07
N LYS A 110 20.77 9.87 19.28
CA LYS A 110 20.41 8.66 18.53
C LYS A 110 20.02 7.56 19.51
N ALA A 111 18.74 7.24 19.56
CA ALA A 111 18.24 6.11 20.34
C ALA A 111 18.60 4.80 19.63
N VAL A 112 19.27 3.89 20.35
CA VAL A 112 19.58 2.55 19.88
C VAL A 112 18.75 1.57 20.68
N ALA A 113 17.71 1.03 20.04
CA ALA A 113 16.77 0.09 20.64
C ALA A 113 17.49 -1.18 21.16
N PRO A 114 16.87 -1.96 22.06
CA PRO A 114 17.41 -3.25 22.49
C PRO A 114 17.69 -4.16 21.29
N GLY A 115 18.85 -4.81 21.29
CA GLY A 115 19.33 -5.69 20.21
C GLY A 115 19.75 -4.98 18.91
N ALA A 116 19.55 -3.68 18.77
CA ALA A 116 19.94 -2.92 17.58
C ALA A 116 21.41 -2.47 17.63
N PHE A 117 21.94 -2.09 16.48
CA PHE A 117 23.25 -1.43 16.40
C PHE A 117 23.15 -0.09 15.69
N PHE A 118 24.05 0.84 16.01
CA PHE A 118 24.22 2.12 15.36
C PHE A 118 25.54 2.12 14.59
N ILE A 119 25.50 2.57 13.34
CA ILE A 119 26.68 2.84 12.53
C ILE A 119 26.70 4.33 12.22
N GLY A 120 27.79 5.00 12.57
CA GLY A 120 27.88 6.43 12.35
C GLY A 120 29.23 7.01 12.69
N TYR A 121 29.26 8.33 12.82
CA TYR A 121 30.46 9.08 13.14
C TYR A 121 30.12 10.32 13.98
N THR A 122 31.10 10.75 14.74
CA THR A 122 31.16 12.10 15.30
C THR A 122 31.96 12.99 14.34
N ASN A 123 31.50 14.22 14.06
CA ASN A 123 32.13 15.12 13.08
C ASN A 123 33.27 15.99 13.67
N GLY A 124 33.51 15.90 14.99
CA GLY A 124 34.47 16.71 15.72
C GLY A 124 33.89 17.97 16.38
N SER A 125 32.59 18.22 16.23
CA SER A 125 31.84 19.30 16.87
C SER A 125 30.86 18.75 17.92
N SER A 126 30.37 19.62 18.80
CA SER A 126 29.26 19.33 19.71
C SER A 126 28.12 20.35 19.46
N PRO A 127 26.92 19.92 19.01
CA PRO A 127 26.57 18.55 18.60
C PRO A 127 27.23 18.16 17.27
N GLY A 128 27.40 16.85 17.07
CA GLY A 128 28.15 16.35 15.92
C GLY A 128 27.97 14.88 15.61
N LEU A 129 26.89 14.25 16.08
CA LEU A 129 26.61 12.82 15.88
C LEU A 129 25.74 12.58 14.64
N TYR A 130 26.24 11.76 13.70
CA TYR A 130 25.56 11.40 12.46
C TYR A 130 25.60 9.89 12.26
N GLY A 131 24.56 9.33 11.67
CA GLY A 131 24.45 7.89 11.39
C GLY A 131 23.04 7.36 11.52
N ALA A 132 22.91 6.05 11.40
CA ALA A 132 21.65 5.31 11.43
C ALA A 132 21.71 4.19 12.47
N SER A 133 20.60 3.99 13.17
CA SER A 133 20.34 2.76 13.90
C SER A 133 19.78 1.71 12.94
N VAL A 134 20.31 0.51 12.99
CA VAL A 134 19.89 -0.65 12.22
C VAL A 134 19.29 -1.64 13.20
N ALA A 135 17.98 -1.88 13.07
CA ALA A 135 17.28 -2.87 13.87
C ALA A 135 17.56 -4.27 13.31
N THR A 136 17.72 -5.25 14.19
CA THR A 136 17.89 -6.67 13.83
C THR A 136 16.55 -7.38 13.57
N SER A 137 15.42 -6.72 13.86
CA SER A 137 14.07 -7.15 13.50
C SER A 137 13.10 -5.95 13.43
N GLY A 138 12.25 -5.90 12.39
CA GLY A 138 11.11 -4.98 12.30
C GLY A 138 11.41 -3.48 12.14
N GLY A 139 12.56 -3.10 11.58
CA GLY A 139 12.89 -1.70 11.29
C GLY A 139 12.46 -1.27 9.89
N SER A 140 11.97 -0.03 9.75
CA SER A 140 11.85 0.64 8.45
C SER A 140 13.20 1.21 8.04
N LEU A 141 13.54 1.09 6.75
CA LEU A 141 14.61 1.88 6.14
C LEU A 141 13.99 3.23 5.77
N ALA A 142 13.83 4.11 6.75
CA ALA A 142 13.31 5.45 6.52
C ALA A 142 14.45 6.39 6.11
N ASP A 143 14.45 6.87 4.87
CA ASP A 143 15.37 7.93 4.41
C ASP A 143 14.72 9.33 4.41
N GLY A 144 13.41 9.41 4.71
CA GLY A 144 12.70 10.66 4.95
C GLY A 144 11.95 11.21 3.74
N ASP A 145 11.70 10.41 2.70
CA ASP A 145 10.77 10.74 1.61
C ASP A 145 9.71 9.64 1.35
N TYR A 146 8.80 9.89 0.40
CA TYR A 146 7.69 9.00 0.07
C TYR A 146 8.20 7.72 -0.62
N GLY A 147 8.48 6.68 0.15
CA GLY A 147 8.94 5.42 -0.40
C GLY A 147 9.33 4.34 0.61
N ASP A 148 9.10 4.56 1.91
CA ASP A 148 9.61 3.66 2.94
C ASP A 148 9.11 2.23 2.73
N VAL A 149 10.07 1.31 2.61
CA VAL A 149 9.82 -0.12 2.66
C VAL A 149 9.94 -0.56 4.11
N THR A 150 8.80 -0.75 4.75
CA THR A 150 8.76 -1.32 6.10
C THR A 150 8.55 -2.82 6.01
N ILE A 151 9.44 -3.59 6.63
CA ILE A 151 9.28 -5.03 6.79
C ILE A 151 8.71 -5.27 8.19
N SER A 152 7.60 -6.00 8.29
CA SER A 152 6.98 -6.29 9.59
C SER A 152 7.95 -7.00 10.52
N GLY A 153 7.77 -6.86 11.84
CA GLY A 153 8.57 -7.60 12.83
C GLY A 153 8.51 -9.13 12.68
N SER A 154 7.49 -9.65 12.00
CA SER A 154 7.35 -11.06 11.63
C SER A 154 8.06 -11.45 10.33
N GLY A 155 8.52 -10.49 9.52
CA GLY A 155 9.11 -10.72 8.19
C GLY A 155 8.11 -11.14 7.09
N THR A 156 6.80 -11.18 7.40
CA THR A 156 5.77 -11.68 6.48
C THR A 156 5.11 -10.60 5.63
N VAL A 157 5.30 -9.32 5.97
CA VAL A 157 4.68 -8.19 5.27
C VAL A 157 5.76 -7.19 4.89
N ILE A 158 5.79 -6.83 3.61
CA ILE A 158 6.50 -5.66 3.11
C ILE A 158 5.43 -4.60 2.85
N THR A 159 5.37 -3.56 3.67
CA THR A 159 4.53 -2.39 3.41
C THR A 159 5.38 -1.32 2.76
N VAL A 160 5.01 -0.94 1.55
CA VAL A 160 5.45 0.34 0.98
C VAL A 160 4.53 1.39 1.59
N ASP A 161 5.11 2.45 2.15
CA ASP A 161 4.48 3.57 2.91
C ASP A 161 3.13 4.09 2.34
N ALA A 162 2.88 3.91 1.03
CA ALA A 162 1.63 4.29 0.38
C ALA A 162 0.43 3.33 0.58
N PHE A 163 0.55 2.21 1.29
CA PHE A 163 -0.58 1.31 1.59
C PHE A 163 -1.16 1.58 2.99
N ALA A 164 -2.05 2.57 3.09
CA ALA A 164 -2.85 2.77 4.30
C ALA A 164 -4.02 1.76 4.33
N GLY A 165 -3.89 0.73 5.18
CA GLY A 165 -5.00 -0.17 5.55
C GLY A 165 -4.93 -1.58 4.95
N ALA A 166 -5.31 -2.56 5.77
CA ALA A 166 -5.21 -4.00 5.47
C ALA A 166 -6.37 -4.57 4.63
N ALA A 167 -7.11 -3.74 3.88
CA ALA A 167 -8.24 -4.21 3.08
C ALA A 167 -7.77 -4.94 1.81
N ALA A 168 -8.33 -6.11 1.54
CA ALA A 168 -8.05 -6.87 0.33
C ALA A 168 -8.50 -6.11 -0.93
N GLY A 169 -7.76 -6.26 -2.03
CA GLY A 169 -8.11 -5.71 -3.34
C GLY A 169 -7.67 -4.27 -3.61
N ASN A 170 -6.97 -3.62 -2.66
CA ASN A 170 -6.37 -2.30 -2.90
C ASN A 170 -5.28 -2.37 -3.99
N ILE A 171 -5.25 -1.36 -4.86
CA ILE A 171 -4.28 -1.25 -5.96
C ILE A 171 -3.45 0.02 -5.78
N LEU A 172 -2.13 -0.09 -5.90
CA LEU A 172 -1.23 1.05 -5.99
C LEU A 172 -1.10 1.48 -7.46
N TYR A 173 -1.26 2.77 -7.71
CA TYR A 173 -1.06 3.34 -9.03
C TYR A 173 -0.32 4.68 -8.95
N TYR A 174 0.33 5.07 -10.04
CA TYR A 174 0.95 6.38 -10.16
C TYR A 174 -0.02 7.34 -10.84
N ASP A 175 -0.33 8.46 -10.19
CA ASP A 175 -1.12 9.53 -10.76
C ASP A 175 -0.18 10.66 -11.21
N SER A 176 -0.15 10.95 -12.51
CA SER A 176 0.64 12.07 -13.05
C SER A 176 -0.05 13.43 -12.89
N ASN A 177 -1.28 13.48 -12.35
CA ASN A 177 -1.98 14.75 -12.09
C ASN A 177 -1.35 15.48 -10.91
N SER A 178 -1.16 16.79 -11.04
CA SER A 178 -0.48 17.61 -10.03
C SER A 178 -1.24 17.69 -8.69
N PRO A 179 -0.60 17.42 -7.54
CA PRO A 179 0.77 16.93 -7.40
C PRO A 179 0.87 15.45 -7.81
N ALA A 180 1.79 15.17 -8.73
CA ALA A 180 2.01 13.81 -9.21
C ALA A 180 2.56 12.93 -8.08
N GLY A 181 2.13 11.68 -8.01
CA GLY A 181 2.55 10.79 -6.95
C GLY A 181 1.88 9.43 -6.98
N TRP A 182 2.40 8.53 -6.15
CA TRP A 182 1.78 7.24 -5.89
C TRP A 182 0.50 7.42 -5.08
N LYS A 183 -0.56 6.75 -5.50
CA LYS A 183 -1.89 6.80 -4.89
C LYS A 183 -2.47 5.40 -4.75
N GLN A 184 -3.35 5.24 -3.76
CA GLN A 184 -4.11 4.03 -3.54
C GLN A 184 -5.49 4.13 -4.19
N LEU A 185 -5.87 3.12 -4.97
CA LEU A 185 -7.24 2.85 -5.35
C LEU A 185 -7.79 1.79 -4.39
N VAL A 186 -8.83 2.13 -3.63
CA VAL A 186 -9.50 1.20 -2.72
C VAL A 186 -10.10 0.02 -3.49
N GLY A 187 -10.20 -1.15 -2.86
CA GLY A 187 -10.78 -2.34 -3.47
C GLY A 187 -12.19 -2.10 -4.05
N GLY A 188 -12.42 -2.61 -5.25
CA GLY A 188 -13.71 -2.55 -5.93
C GLY A 188 -14.73 -3.52 -5.35
N THR A 189 -15.97 -3.42 -5.82
CA THR A 189 -17.03 -4.38 -5.49
C THR A 189 -16.92 -5.63 -6.37
N SER A 190 -17.50 -6.76 -5.93
CA SER A 190 -17.60 -7.98 -6.75
C SER A 190 -18.17 -7.67 -8.14
N GLY A 191 -17.63 -8.34 -9.17
CA GLY A 191 -18.05 -8.18 -10.56
C GLY A 191 -17.40 -7.01 -11.30
N GLN A 192 -16.73 -6.09 -10.59
CA GLN A 192 -16.03 -4.98 -11.22
C GLN A 192 -14.67 -5.40 -11.79
N PHE A 193 -14.23 -4.71 -12.84
CA PHE A 193 -12.90 -4.85 -13.41
C PHE A 193 -12.13 -3.53 -13.34
N LEU A 194 -10.81 -3.62 -13.26
CA LEU A 194 -9.95 -2.44 -13.26
C LEU A 194 -9.82 -1.89 -14.68
N LYS A 195 -10.12 -0.60 -14.86
CA LYS A 195 -9.97 0.11 -16.13
C LYS A 195 -8.89 1.16 -16.00
N THR A 196 -7.89 1.14 -16.89
CA THR A 196 -6.73 2.05 -16.84
C THR A 196 -7.03 3.49 -17.24
N LEU A 197 -8.15 3.74 -17.93
CA LEU A 197 -8.61 5.07 -18.39
C LEU A 197 -7.54 5.91 -19.13
N GLY A 198 -6.48 5.29 -19.67
CA GLY A 198 -5.41 5.98 -20.38
C GLY A 198 -4.52 6.79 -19.44
N SER A 199 -4.50 8.12 -19.61
CA SER A 199 -3.72 9.05 -18.78
C SER A 199 -4.45 9.50 -17.51
N ALA A 200 -5.71 9.11 -17.33
CA ALA A 200 -6.47 9.40 -16.12
C ALA A 200 -6.20 8.34 -15.04
N ALA A 201 -6.58 8.63 -13.79
CA ALA A 201 -6.52 7.65 -12.72
C ALA A 201 -7.32 6.39 -13.08
N PRO A 202 -6.80 5.18 -12.81
CA PRO A 202 -7.56 3.97 -13.04
C PRO A 202 -8.78 3.93 -12.12
N ALA A 203 -9.84 3.28 -12.58
CA ALA A 203 -11.08 3.17 -11.83
C ALA A 203 -11.69 1.77 -12.00
N TRP A 204 -12.48 1.36 -11.03
CA TRP A 204 -13.33 0.19 -11.16
C TRP A 204 -14.49 0.50 -12.10
N SER A 205 -14.79 -0.44 -12.99
CA SER A 205 -15.90 -0.36 -13.93
C SER A 205 -16.74 -1.63 -13.83
N ASP A 206 -18.05 -1.47 -13.93
CA ASP A 206 -18.95 -2.60 -14.06
C ASP A 206 -18.79 -3.23 -15.45
N LEU A 207 -18.84 -4.56 -15.52
CA LEU A 207 -18.80 -5.28 -16.79
C LEU A 207 -20.17 -5.14 -17.50
N PRO A 208 -20.25 -4.50 -18.67
CA PRO A 208 -21.54 -4.33 -19.36
C PRO A 208 -22.15 -5.67 -19.75
N TYR A 209 -23.47 -5.77 -19.68
CA TYR A 209 -24.23 -6.91 -20.17
C TYR A 209 -25.51 -6.44 -20.86
N ASP A 210 -25.63 -6.72 -22.16
CA ASP A 210 -26.79 -6.32 -22.95
C ASP A 210 -27.78 -7.48 -23.11
N VAL A 211 -29.06 -7.24 -22.86
CA VAL A 211 -30.14 -8.22 -23.06
C VAL A 211 -31.00 -7.80 -24.26
N PRO A 212 -30.77 -8.36 -25.45
CA PRO A 212 -31.47 -7.96 -26.65
C PRO A 212 -32.83 -8.64 -26.80
N LEU A 213 -33.77 -7.92 -27.38
CA LEU A 213 -35.03 -8.36 -27.96
C LEU A 213 -35.06 -7.92 -29.42
N SER A 214 -35.37 -8.85 -30.33
CA SER A 214 -35.71 -8.52 -31.71
C SER A 214 -36.84 -9.42 -32.15
N PHE A 215 -37.93 -8.81 -32.62
CA PHE A 215 -39.13 -9.50 -33.07
C PHE A 215 -39.60 -8.90 -34.40
N ALA A 216 -39.55 -9.71 -35.45
CA ALA A 216 -40.00 -9.31 -36.79
C ALA A 216 -41.51 -9.52 -36.95
N GLY A 217 -42.17 -8.60 -37.66
CA GLY A 217 -43.62 -8.65 -37.87
C GLY A 217 -44.42 -8.20 -36.65
N THR A 218 -45.71 -8.53 -36.65
CA THR A 218 -46.69 -8.11 -35.64
C THR A 218 -46.92 -9.22 -34.60
N PRO A 219 -46.64 -8.98 -33.31
CA PRO A 219 -46.88 -9.96 -32.26
C PRO A 219 -48.38 -10.27 -32.09
N THR A 220 -48.70 -11.53 -31.81
CA THR A 220 -50.04 -11.94 -31.37
C THR A 220 -50.20 -11.73 -29.85
N ALA A 221 -51.44 -11.72 -29.37
CA ALA A 221 -51.73 -11.56 -27.93
C ALA A 221 -51.01 -12.63 -27.09
N GLY A 222 -50.30 -12.19 -26.04
CA GLY A 222 -49.55 -13.05 -25.14
C GLY A 222 -48.38 -13.82 -25.79
N GLN A 223 -47.96 -13.44 -27.00
CA GLN A 223 -46.87 -14.13 -27.69
C GLN A 223 -45.53 -13.94 -26.98
N LEU A 224 -44.77 -15.02 -26.83
CA LEU A 224 -43.35 -14.94 -26.48
C LEU A 224 -42.59 -14.30 -27.64
N MET A 225 -42.08 -13.09 -27.44
CA MET A 225 -41.37 -12.31 -28.43
C MET A 225 -39.85 -12.54 -28.39
N GLY A 226 -39.30 -12.87 -27.23
CA GLY A 226 -37.87 -13.09 -27.05
C GLY A 226 -37.57 -13.89 -25.80
N LYS A 227 -36.47 -14.64 -25.85
CA LYS A 227 -36.00 -15.48 -24.75
C LYS A 227 -34.48 -15.48 -24.70
N LEU A 228 -33.93 -15.22 -23.53
CA LEU A 228 -32.51 -15.29 -23.25
C LEU A 228 -32.28 -16.10 -21.98
N ILE A 229 -31.31 -17.02 -22.02
CA ILE A 229 -30.82 -17.70 -20.82
C ILE A 229 -29.66 -16.88 -20.27
N ALA A 230 -29.80 -16.36 -19.05
CA ALA A 230 -28.73 -15.64 -18.39
C ALA A 230 -27.61 -16.64 -18.05
N VAL A 231 -26.43 -16.51 -18.66
CA VAL A 231 -25.27 -17.38 -18.36
C VAL A 231 -24.38 -16.82 -17.26
N ARG A 232 -24.74 -15.64 -16.74
CA ARG A 232 -24.09 -14.91 -15.64
C ARG A 232 -25.18 -14.26 -14.81
N ASP A 233 -24.86 -13.90 -13.56
CA ASP A 233 -25.72 -13.01 -12.80
C ASP A 233 -25.72 -11.62 -13.47
N ILE A 234 -26.90 -11.04 -13.62
CA ILE A 234 -27.12 -9.75 -14.30
C ILE A 234 -27.84 -8.83 -13.33
N ALA A 235 -27.26 -7.65 -13.08
CA ALA A 235 -27.97 -6.53 -12.47
C ALA A 235 -28.59 -5.65 -13.57
N LEU A 236 -29.89 -5.39 -13.44
CA LEU A 236 -30.66 -4.46 -14.25
C LEU A 236 -31.01 -3.25 -13.38
N ALA A 237 -30.64 -2.05 -13.83
CA ALA A 237 -30.91 -0.82 -13.08
C ALA A 237 -32.42 -0.59 -12.89
N ALA A 238 -32.78 0.19 -11.86
CA ALA A 238 -34.15 0.64 -11.63
C ALA A 238 -34.72 1.28 -12.91
N ASN A 239 -35.97 0.93 -13.25
CA ASN A 239 -36.66 1.33 -14.47
C ASN A 239 -35.91 0.98 -15.77
N PHE A 240 -35.05 -0.04 -15.72
CA PHE A 240 -34.14 -0.40 -16.80
C PHE A 240 -33.40 0.82 -17.39
N SER A 241 -32.96 1.74 -16.52
CA SER A 241 -32.33 2.99 -16.93
C SER A 241 -31.17 2.78 -17.93
N GLY A 242 -31.16 3.58 -19.00
CA GLY A 242 -30.19 3.49 -20.09
C GLY A 242 -30.50 2.43 -21.15
N SER A 243 -31.62 1.71 -21.03
CA SER A 243 -32.14 0.83 -22.09
C SER A 243 -32.67 1.64 -23.26
N SER A 244 -32.79 1.02 -24.42
CA SER A 244 -33.26 1.69 -25.65
C SER A 244 -34.06 0.73 -26.52
N GLY A 245 -34.92 1.28 -27.37
CA GLY A 245 -35.75 0.50 -28.26
C GLY A 245 -36.12 1.23 -29.54
N HIS A 246 -36.62 0.46 -30.50
CA HIS A 246 -37.09 0.89 -31.80
C HIS A 246 -38.30 0.06 -32.20
N VAL A 247 -39.24 0.69 -32.90
CA VAL A 247 -40.39 0.04 -33.51
C VAL A 247 -40.49 0.49 -34.97
N GLY A 248 -40.68 -0.46 -35.88
CA GLY A 248 -40.80 -0.14 -37.31
C GLY A 248 -42.15 0.46 -37.65
N THR A 249 -43.24 -0.05 -37.06
CA THR A 249 -44.59 0.49 -37.19
C THR A 249 -45.17 0.77 -35.81
N ASN A 250 -45.56 2.02 -35.55
CA ASN A 250 -46.11 2.42 -34.26
C ASN A 250 -47.44 1.69 -33.96
N PRO A 251 -47.71 1.38 -32.67
CA PRO A 251 -48.97 0.79 -32.27
C PRO A 251 -50.11 1.83 -32.29
N ALA A 252 -51.38 1.42 -32.46
CA ALA A 252 -52.52 2.35 -32.39
C ALA A 252 -52.97 2.67 -30.95
N ALA A 253 -52.54 1.86 -29.98
CA ALA A 253 -52.64 2.08 -28.54
C ALA A 253 -51.30 1.75 -27.86
N THR A 254 -51.15 2.06 -26.57
CA THR A 254 -49.91 1.72 -25.86
C THR A 254 -49.69 0.21 -25.85
N PHE A 255 -48.53 -0.24 -26.35
CA PHE A 255 -48.15 -1.65 -26.38
C PHE A 255 -47.18 -1.96 -25.23
N ALA A 256 -47.63 -2.74 -24.25
CA ALA A 256 -46.90 -3.05 -23.02
C ALA A 256 -46.30 -4.46 -23.03
N ILE A 257 -45.01 -4.57 -23.36
CA ILE A 257 -44.26 -5.83 -23.33
C ILE A 257 -43.93 -6.17 -21.87
N ASP A 258 -44.33 -7.34 -21.40
CA ASP A 258 -43.97 -7.85 -20.09
C ASP A 258 -42.57 -8.47 -20.13
N VAL A 259 -41.69 -8.02 -19.23
CA VAL A 259 -40.34 -8.57 -19.06
C VAL A 259 -40.37 -9.49 -17.86
N GLN A 260 -40.07 -10.76 -18.06
CA GLN A 260 -40.14 -11.78 -17.02
C GLN A 260 -38.77 -12.39 -16.71
N ASP A 261 -38.56 -12.71 -15.43
CA ASP A 261 -37.52 -13.61 -14.94
C ASP A 261 -38.17 -14.91 -14.47
N ASN A 262 -37.86 -16.03 -15.15
CA ASN A 262 -38.38 -17.36 -14.84
C ASN A 262 -39.92 -17.40 -14.68
N GLY A 263 -40.64 -16.62 -15.50
CA GLY A 263 -42.10 -16.55 -15.50
C GLY A 263 -42.69 -15.46 -14.58
N SER A 264 -41.87 -14.74 -13.81
CA SER A 264 -42.32 -13.66 -12.92
C SER A 264 -42.02 -12.30 -13.54
N SER A 265 -43.01 -11.41 -13.60
CA SER A 265 -42.83 -10.06 -14.16
C SER A 265 -41.84 -9.24 -13.32
N ILE A 266 -40.76 -8.81 -13.95
CA ILE A 266 -39.74 -7.93 -13.36
C ILE A 266 -39.82 -6.50 -13.89
N GLY A 267 -40.65 -6.25 -14.91
CA GLY A 267 -40.90 -4.92 -15.44
C GLY A 267 -41.68 -4.94 -16.75
N THR A 268 -41.83 -3.76 -17.34
CA THR A 268 -42.59 -3.55 -18.57
C THR A 268 -41.81 -2.62 -19.50
N ILE A 269 -41.86 -2.91 -20.80
CA ILE A 269 -41.45 -1.99 -21.87
C ILE A 269 -42.72 -1.51 -22.56
N SER A 270 -43.06 -0.24 -22.41
CA SER A 270 -44.23 0.36 -23.06
C SER A 270 -43.82 1.12 -24.31
N ILE A 271 -44.53 0.89 -25.42
CA ILE A 271 -44.39 1.64 -26.67
C ILE A 271 -45.63 2.50 -26.83
N SER A 272 -45.47 3.82 -26.87
CA SER A 272 -46.58 4.74 -27.11
C SER A 272 -47.01 4.75 -28.58
N THR A 273 -48.15 5.37 -28.88
CA THR A 273 -48.63 5.56 -30.27
C THR A 273 -47.71 6.45 -31.11
N GLY A 274 -46.85 7.25 -30.47
CA GLY A 274 -45.77 7.99 -31.12
C GLY A 274 -44.50 7.18 -31.35
N GLY A 275 -44.47 5.90 -30.97
CA GLY A 275 -43.29 5.03 -31.07
C GLY A 275 -42.26 5.25 -29.96
N ALA A 276 -42.59 6.01 -28.92
CA ALA A 276 -41.68 6.27 -27.81
C ALA A 276 -41.67 5.10 -26.82
N PHE A 277 -40.48 4.69 -26.40
CA PHE A 277 -40.28 3.62 -25.43
C PHE A 277 -40.18 4.18 -24.00
N THR A 278 -40.94 3.59 -23.09
CA THR A 278 -40.83 3.80 -21.64
C THR A 278 -40.51 2.48 -20.98
N PHE A 279 -39.46 2.45 -20.18
CA PHE A 279 -39.01 1.27 -19.47
C PHE A 279 -39.32 1.42 -17.98
N THR A 280 -39.92 0.40 -17.38
CA THR A 280 -40.23 0.39 -15.95
C THR A 280 -39.91 -0.97 -15.35
N THR A 281 -39.35 -0.99 -14.15
CA THR A 281 -39.19 -2.20 -13.36
C THR A 281 -40.37 -2.34 -12.41
N SER A 282 -40.74 -3.56 -12.04
CA SER A 282 -41.73 -3.81 -10.99
C SER A 282 -41.32 -3.06 -9.72
N SER A 283 -42.21 -2.24 -9.16
CA SER A 283 -41.96 -1.37 -7.99
C SER A 283 -40.90 -0.28 -8.18
N GLY A 284 -40.40 -0.03 -9.39
CA GLY A 284 -39.40 1.00 -9.66
C GLY A 284 -38.00 0.74 -9.07
N THR A 285 -37.71 -0.51 -8.66
CA THR A 285 -36.43 -0.90 -8.05
C THR A 285 -35.56 -1.71 -9.01
N ALA A 286 -34.24 -1.66 -8.81
CA ALA A 286 -33.30 -2.50 -9.55
C ALA A 286 -33.63 -3.99 -9.38
N LYS A 287 -33.28 -4.79 -10.40
CA LYS A 287 -33.54 -6.23 -10.47
C LYS A 287 -32.25 -6.99 -10.68
N THR A 288 -32.15 -8.17 -10.09
CA THR A 288 -31.07 -9.11 -10.35
C THR A 288 -31.67 -10.35 -10.99
N VAL A 289 -31.06 -10.82 -12.07
CA VAL A 289 -31.37 -12.09 -12.72
C VAL A 289 -30.19 -13.02 -12.49
N SER A 290 -30.44 -14.21 -11.93
CA SER A 290 -29.38 -15.16 -11.63
C SER A 290 -28.95 -15.97 -12.87
N ALA A 291 -27.72 -16.46 -12.87
CA ALA A 291 -27.25 -17.40 -13.86
C ALA A 291 -28.16 -18.65 -13.91
N GLY A 292 -28.47 -19.11 -15.12
CA GLY A 292 -29.41 -20.17 -15.42
C GLY A 292 -30.87 -19.72 -15.55
N HIS A 293 -31.22 -18.51 -15.13
CA HIS A 293 -32.58 -18.00 -15.28
C HIS A 293 -32.92 -17.64 -16.72
N ARG A 294 -34.22 -17.66 -17.03
CA ARG A 294 -34.76 -17.29 -18.34
C ARG A 294 -35.34 -15.89 -18.27
N ILE A 295 -34.76 -14.99 -19.04
CA ILE A 295 -35.35 -13.68 -19.31
C ILE A 295 -36.25 -13.83 -20.54
N GLU A 296 -37.53 -13.54 -20.37
CA GLU A 296 -38.56 -13.75 -21.39
C GLU A 296 -39.34 -12.44 -21.62
N PHE A 297 -39.64 -12.14 -22.88
CA PHE A 297 -40.40 -10.95 -23.27
C PHE A 297 -41.74 -11.39 -23.87
N PHE A 298 -42.84 -10.95 -23.28
CA PHE A 298 -44.18 -11.32 -23.74
C PHE A 298 -44.94 -10.10 -24.26
N ALA A 299 -45.60 -10.27 -25.40
CA ALA A 299 -46.56 -9.30 -25.89
C ALA A 299 -47.74 -9.16 -24.89
N PRO A 300 -48.40 -7.99 -24.85
CA PRO A 300 -49.63 -7.81 -24.09
C PRO A 300 -50.64 -8.93 -24.31
N SER A 301 -51.32 -9.37 -23.25
CA SER A 301 -52.32 -10.44 -23.32
C SER A 301 -53.69 -9.96 -23.80
N ASN A 302 -53.93 -8.65 -23.94
CA ASN A 302 -55.15 -8.13 -24.53
C ASN A 302 -55.19 -8.43 -26.04
N SER A 303 -56.38 -8.80 -26.55
CA SER A 303 -56.57 -9.21 -27.94
C SER A 303 -57.43 -8.20 -28.72
N PRO A 304 -57.00 -7.79 -29.94
CA PRO A 304 -55.65 -7.98 -30.47
C PRO A 304 -54.65 -7.09 -29.71
N ALA A 305 -53.41 -7.57 -29.52
CA ALA A 305 -52.40 -6.84 -28.74
C ALA A 305 -52.04 -5.48 -29.34
N GLU A 306 -52.16 -5.35 -30.67
CA GLU A 306 -52.36 -4.16 -31.50
C GLU A 306 -52.02 -4.57 -32.93
N ALA A 307 -52.94 -4.45 -33.91
CA ALA A 307 -52.71 -5.01 -35.25
C ALA A 307 -51.67 -4.25 -36.07
N SER A 308 -51.32 -3.02 -35.68
CA SER A 308 -50.37 -2.18 -36.43
C SER A 308 -48.93 -2.30 -35.96
N VAL A 309 -48.68 -2.72 -34.72
CA VAL A 309 -47.32 -2.72 -34.18
C VAL A 309 -46.47 -3.75 -34.91
N ALA A 310 -45.28 -3.38 -35.35
CA ALA A 310 -44.41 -4.32 -36.07
C ALA A 310 -42.93 -3.99 -35.92
N ASN A 311 -42.09 -5.02 -36.07
CA ASN A 311 -40.63 -4.92 -36.15
C ASN A 311 -40.05 -4.24 -34.90
N ILE A 312 -40.22 -4.88 -33.75
CA ILE A 312 -39.82 -4.37 -32.45
C ILE A 312 -38.39 -4.81 -32.15
N ALA A 313 -37.55 -3.88 -31.73
CA ALA A 313 -36.25 -4.16 -31.15
C ALA A 313 -36.09 -3.38 -29.84
N ALA A 314 -35.51 -4.01 -28.83
CA ALA A 314 -35.13 -3.35 -27.59
C ALA A 314 -33.88 -3.99 -27.02
N THR A 315 -33.08 -3.23 -26.28
CA THR A 315 -31.95 -3.75 -25.52
C THR A 315 -32.08 -3.24 -24.10
N LEU A 316 -32.20 -4.17 -23.15
CA LEU A 316 -32.08 -3.82 -21.74
C LEU A 316 -30.61 -3.71 -21.39
N LYS A 317 -30.23 -2.57 -20.79
CA LYS A 317 -28.89 -2.33 -20.29
C LYS A 317 -28.74 -2.98 -18.91
N GLY A 318 -27.78 -3.89 -18.78
CA GLY A 318 -27.41 -4.50 -17.51
C GLY A 318 -25.90 -4.46 -17.26
N THR A 319 -25.51 -4.98 -16.10
CA THR A 319 -24.13 -5.25 -15.72
C THR A 319 -24.02 -6.70 -15.24
N ALA A 320 -22.93 -7.36 -15.62
CA ALA A 320 -22.59 -8.66 -15.04
C ALA A 320 -22.01 -8.43 -13.63
N ILE A 321 -22.51 -9.19 -12.65
CA ILE A 321 -22.10 -9.10 -11.24
C ILE A 321 -21.53 -10.41 -10.72
#